data_AF-A0A7J4I396-F1
#
_entry.id   AF-A0A7J4I396-F1
#
_cell.length_a   1.000
_cell.length_b   1.000
_cell.length_c   1.000
_cell.angle_alpha   90.00
_cell.angle_beta   90.00
_cell.angle_gamma   90.00
#
_symmetry.space_group_name_H-M   'P 1'
#
loop_
_entity.id
_entity.type
_entity.pdbx_description
1 polymer ?
#
loop_
_entity_poly.entity_id
_entity_poly.type
_entity_poly.pdbx_seq_one_letter_code
_entity_poly.pdbx_strand_id
1 'polypeptide(L)'
;MEKMVFSLNPASILGPEFYGFLLPWIFTFAIVYGLLMKLNLFEKVNAKVSIALAFVIAFFVTGAAGPQLAAFFINLFGGASVYLAGILVILLFMSMLGYTGYKHILYVIVVIVIGIFLFLGSTGSFIGYAVVSADVAVLAFWIVIIIVAVYLVTKEPPASAPASK
;
A
#
# COMPACT_ATOMS: atom_id res chain seq x y z
N MET A 1 19.51 -26.20 37.62
CA MET A 1 20.04 -25.12 36.75
C MET A 1 19.66 -25.47 35.32
N GLU A 2 18.51 -24.97 34.90
CA GLU A 2 17.96 -25.18 33.56
C GLU A 2 18.73 -24.27 32.59
N LYS A 3 19.44 -24.86 31.62
CA LYS A 3 20.13 -24.07 30.60
C LYS A 3 19.07 -23.48 29.69
N MET A 4 18.82 -22.17 29.80
CA MET A 4 18.07 -21.44 28.79
C MET A 4 18.86 -21.50 27.48
N VAL A 5 18.48 -22.44 26.61
CA VAL A 5 19.01 -22.53 25.25
C VAL A 5 18.40 -21.35 24.50
N PHE A 6 19.24 -20.33 24.28
CA PHE A 6 18.90 -19.18 23.46
C PHE A 6 18.75 -19.64 22.00
N SER A 7 17.53 -20.09 21.66
CA SER A 7 17.16 -20.42 20.29
C SER A 7 16.77 -19.12 19.58
N LEU A 8 17.72 -18.57 18.81
CA LEU A 8 17.42 -17.50 17.86
C LEU A 8 16.64 -18.10 16.69
N ASN A 9 15.33 -18.13 16.79
CA ASN A 9 14.48 -18.41 15.64
C ASN A 9 14.50 -17.14 14.75
N PRO A 10 15.02 -17.19 13.50
CA PRO A 10 15.00 -16.02 12.62
C PRO A 10 13.57 -15.49 12.39
N ALA A 11 12.56 -16.37 12.45
CA ALA A 11 11.16 -15.97 12.36
C ALA A 11 10.66 -15.22 13.60
N SER A 12 11.26 -15.42 14.78
CA SER A 12 10.94 -14.63 15.97
C SER A 12 11.57 -13.23 15.93
N ILE A 13 12.67 -13.06 15.19
CA ILE A 13 13.32 -11.75 14.97
C ILE A 13 12.49 -10.90 14.00
N LEU A 14 11.80 -11.52 13.03
CA LEU A 14 10.83 -10.87 12.14
C LEU A 14 9.40 -10.95 12.69
N GLY A 15 9.24 -11.15 14.00
CA GLY A 15 7.95 -11.28 14.65
C GLY A 15 7.17 -9.96 14.74
N PRO A 16 6.04 -9.95 15.45
CA PRO A 16 5.19 -8.77 15.66
C PRO A 16 5.97 -7.54 16.15
N GLU A 17 7.03 -7.76 16.96
CA GLU A 17 7.91 -6.70 17.47
C GLU A 17 8.70 -5.98 16.37
N PHE A 18 9.14 -6.69 15.32
CA PHE A 18 9.84 -6.11 14.18
C PHE A 18 8.93 -5.18 13.38
N TYR A 19 7.73 -5.64 13.05
CA TYR A 19 6.77 -4.85 12.30
C TYR A 19 6.11 -3.76 13.17
N GLY A 20 5.98 -3.99 14.47
CA GLY A 20 5.39 -3.06 15.44
C GLY A 20 6.28 -1.88 15.79
N PHE A 21 7.60 -2.08 15.80
CA PHE A 21 8.55 -1.05 16.21
C PHE A 21 9.52 -0.67 15.09
N LEU A 22 10.23 -1.63 14.51
CA LEU A 22 11.32 -1.35 13.57
C LEU A 22 10.82 -0.70 12.28
N LEU A 23 9.70 -1.18 11.74
CA LEU A 23 9.17 -0.69 10.47
C LEU A 23 8.68 0.78 10.57
N PRO A 24 7.82 1.17 11.53
CA PRO A 24 7.49 2.58 11.76
C PRO A 24 8.71 3.46 12.01
N TRP A 25 9.71 2.93 12.72
CA TRP A 25 10.92 3.65 13.06
C TRP A 25 11.78 3.97 11.84
N ILE A 26 12.11 2.96 11.03
CA ILE A 26 12.88 3.16 9.79
C ILE A 26 12.14 4.09 8.83
N PHE A 27 10.81 3.94 8.72
CA PHE A 27 10.02 4.75 7.81
C PHE A 27 9.97 6.22 8.25
N THR A 28 9.73 6.47 9.54
CA THR A 28 9.76 7.83 10.09
C THR A 28 11.14 8.45 9.95
N PHE A 29 12.20 7.68 10.21
CA PHE A 29 13.59 8.11 10.02
C PHE A 29 13.83 8.54 8.57
N ALA A 30 13.45 7.72 7.59
CA ALA A 30 13.65 8.01 6.18
C ALA A 30 12.91 9.29 5.74
N ILE A 31 11.65 9.47 6.16
CA ILE A 31 10.86 10.66 5.85
C ILE A 31 11.48 11.91 6.47
N VAL A 32 11.76 11.88 7.78
CA VAL A 32 12.28 13.05 8.50
C VAL A 32 13.67 13.41 7.98
N TYR A 33 14.53 12.42 7.74
CA TYR A 33 15.85 12.65 7.14
C TYR A 33 15.73 13.27 5.74
N GLY A 34 14.89 12.70 4.87
CA GLY A 34 14.66 13.22 3.52
C GLY A 34 14.13 14.66 3.54
N LEU A 35 13.23 14.98 4.47
CA LEU A 35 12.73 16.34 4.67
C LEU A 35 13.83 17.30 5.15
N LEU A 36 14.61 16.91 6.16
CA LEU A 36 15.72 17.73 6.69
C LEU A 36 16.78 18.02 5.63
N MET A 37 17.07 17.05 4.75
CA MET A 37 18.00 17.23 3.64
C MET A 37 17.47 18.17 2.56
N LYS A 38 16.15 18.22 2.35
CA LYS A 38 15.51 19.03 1.30
C LYS A 38 15.18 20.45 1.76
N LEU A 39 14.82 20.64 3.03
CA LEU A 39 14.33 21.91 3.55
C LEU A 39 15.43 22.92 3.89
N ASN A 40 16.71 22.51 3.83
CA ASN A 40 17.88 23.36 4.07
C ASN A 40 17.77 24.23 5.34
N LEU A 41 17.13 23.68 6.38
CA LEU A 41 16.77 24.37 7.62
C LEU A 41 17.98 24.90 8.42
N PHE A 42 19.19 24.49 8.05
CA PHE A 42 20.42 24.83 8.77
C PHE A 42 21.41 25.66 7.94
N GLU A 43 20.95 26.33 6.86
CA GLU A 43 21.72 27.14 5.89
C GLU A 43 22.82 26.37 5.12
N LYS A 44 23.57 25.51 5.80
CA LYS A 44 24.43 24.45 5.27
C LYS A 44 23.85 23.11 5.71
N VAL A 45 23.42 22.30 4.74
CA VAL A 45 22.97 20.93 4.98
C VAL A 45 24.08 20.14 5.67
N ASN A 46 23.98 19.97 6.99
CA ASN A 46 24.91 19.15 7.76
C ASN A 46 24.30 17.75 7.91
N ALA A 47 24.65 16.86 6.97
CA ALA A 47 24.11 15.50 6.92
C ALA A 47 24.26 14.75 8.25
N LYS A 48 25.35 14.98 9.01
CA LYS A 48 25.56 14.32 10.32
C LYS A 48 24.52 14.75 11.34
N VAL A 49 24.21 16.05 11.38
CA VAL A 49 23.20 16.61 12.29
C VAL A 49 21.81 16.17 11.86
N SER A 50 21.51 16.20 10.56
CA SER A 50 20.22 15.74 10.02
C SER A 50 19.95 14.26 10.29
N ILE A 51 20.96 13.40 10.17
CA ILE A 51 20.85 11.97 10.53
C ILE A 51 20.55 11.82 12.02
N ALA A 52 21.32 12.50 12.89
CA ALA A 52 21.13 12.41 14.34
C ALA A 52 19.73 12.87 14.76
N LEU A 53 19.28 14.02 14.22
CA LEU A 53 17.93 14.55 14.48
C LEU A 53 16.84 13.60 13.97
N ALA A 54 16.95 13.12 12.74
CA ALA A 54 15.96 12.19 12.18
C ALA A 54 15.89 10.90 12.99
N PHE A 55 17.02 10.38 13.46
CA PHE A 55 17.09 9.16 14.27
C PHE A 55 16.39 9.34 15.61
N VAL A 56 16.67 10.45 16.31
CA VAL A 56 16.04 10.78 17.59
C VAL A 56 14.54 11.02 17.42
N ILE A 57 14.13 11.81 16.43
CA ILE A 57 12.71 12.06 16.14
C ILE A 57 11.99 10.75 15.83
N ALA A 58 12.56 9.91 14.96
CA ALA A 58 11.96 8.62 14.62
C ALA A 58 11.81 7.73 15.86
N PHE A 59 12.78 7.73 16.77
CA PHE A 59 12.72 6.96 18.00
C PHE A 59 11.57 7.42 18.90
N PHE A 60 11.41 8.73 19.12
CA PHE A 60 10.32 9.28 19.93
C PHE A 60 8.95 9.08 19.28
N VAL A 61 8.83 9.29 17.97
CA VAL A 61 7.57 9.06 17.24
C VAL A 61 7.15 7.60 17.31
N THR A 62 8.10 6.68 17.18
CA THR A 62 7.83 5.24 17.32
C THR A 62 7.48 4.86 18.75
N GLY A 63 8.14 5.45 19.75
CA GLY A 63 7.78 5.23 21.15
C GLY A 63 6.37 5.73 21.48
N ALA A 64 5.95 6.86 20.91
CA ALA A 64 4.65 7.47 21.19
C ALA A 64 3.49 6.90 20.36
N ALA A 65 3.74 6.55 19.09
CA ALA A 65 2.71 6.18 18.12
C ALA A 65 3.05 4.92 17.30
N GLY A 66 4.06 4.15 17.73
CA GLY A 66 4.54 2.95 17.03
C GLY A 66 3.43 1.94 16.70
N PRO A 67 2.61 1.51 17.68
CA PRO A 67 1.51 0.57 17.41
C PRO A 67 0.51 1.09 16.38
N GLN A 68 0.14 2.37 16.44
CA GLN A 68 -0.79 2.99 15.50
C GLN A 68 -0.19 3.09 14.09
N LEU A 69 1.08 3.47 13.98
CA LEU A 69 1.80 3.53 12.71
C LEU A 69 1.97 2.13 12.11
N ALA A 70 2.32 1.14 12.91
CA ALA A 70 2.43 -0.24 12.47
C ALA A 70 1.09 -0.76 11.94
N ALA A 71 0.00 -0.56 12.68
CA ALA A 71 -1.34 -0.91 12.24
C ALA A 71 -1.72 -0.20 10.93
N PHE A 72 -1.42 1.10 10.81
CA PHE A 72 -1.63 1.86 9.59
C PHE A 72 -0.86 1.26 8.40
N PHE A 73 0.43 0.95 8.54
CA PHE A 73 1.23 0.35 7.47
C PHE A 73 0.76 -1.05 7.10
N ILE A 74 0.41 -1.88 8.09
CA ILE A 74 -0.14 -3.21 7.85
C ILE A 74 -1.43 -3.10 7.04
N ASN A 75 -2.33 -2.18 7.41
CA ASN A 75 -3.59 -1.98 6.70
C ASN A 75 -3.38 -1.35 5.31
N LEU A 76 -2.45 -0.39 5.18
CA LEU A 76 -2.14 0.28 3.92
C LEU A 76 -1.51 -0.68 2.91
N PHE A 77 -0.47 -1.40 3.29
CA PHE A 77 0.23 -2.33 2.41
C PHE A 77 -0.56 -3.63 2.22
N GLY A 78 -1.20 -4.14 3.27
CA GLY A 78 -2.13 -5.26 3.20
C GLY A 78 -3.27 -4.95 2.24
N GLY A 79 -3.94 -3.82 2.42
CA GLY A 79 -4.91 -3.28 1.47
C GLY A 79 -4.30 -3.18 0.07
N ALA A 80 -3.19 -2.45 -0.10
CA ALA A 80 -2.58 -2.22 -1.41
C ALA A 80 -2.31 -3.52 -2.17
N SER A 81 -1.83 -4.56 -1.48
CA SER A 81 -1.60 -5.88 -2.07
C SER A 81 -2.89 -6.53 -2.59
N VAL A 82 -4.00 -6.42 -1.86
CA VAL A 82 -5.31 -6.97 -2.27
C VAL A 82 -5.82 -6.25 -3.52
N TYR A 83 -5.76 -4.91 -3.53
CA TYR A 83 -6.21 -4.13 -4.69
C TYR A 83 -5.31 -4.37 -5.91
N LEU A 84 -3.99 -4.42 -5.73
CA LEU A 84 -3.05 -4.76 -6.80
C LEU A 84 -3.30 -6.16 -7.37
N ALA A 85 -3.54 -7.16 -6.51
CA ALA A 85 -3.92 -8.51 -6.95
C ALA A 85 -5.21 -8.48 -7.77
N GLY A 86 -6.23 -7.74 -7.33
CA GLY A 86 -7.48 -7.57 -8.09
C GLY A 86 -7.28 -6.93 -9.47
N ILE A 87 -6.46 -5.88 -9.56
CA ILE A 87 -6.10 -5.25 -10.84
C ILE A 87 -5.39 -6.26 -11.74
N LEU A 88 -4.40 -7.00 -11.23
CA LEU A 88 -3.66 -8.00 -11.98
C LEU A 88 -4.57 -9.08 -12.56
N VAL A 89 -5.59 -9.51 -11.82
CA VAL A 89 -6.60 -10.47 -12.30
C VAL A 89 -7.41 -9.88 -13.47
N ILE A 90 -7.84 -8.62 -13.39
CA ILE A 90 -8.53 -7.95 -14.51
C ILE A 90 -7.62 -7.82 -15.73
N LEU A 91 -6.36 -7.40 -15.53
CA LEU A 91 -5.36 -7.31 -16.59
C LEU A 91 -5.14 -8.66 -17.27
N LEU A 92 -5.11 -9.75 -16.49
CA LEU A 92 -4.98 -11.11 -17.00
C LEU A 92 -6.17 -11.48 -17.90
N PHE A 93 -7.40 -11.23 -17.47
CA PHE A 93 -8.59 -11.50 -18.30
C PHE A 93 -8.63 -10.64 -19.57
N MET A 94 -8.28 -9.34 -19.48
CA MET A 94 -8.19 -8.48 -20.65
C MET A 94 -7.12 -8.97 -21.64
N SER A 95 -5.97 -9.42 -21.14
CA SER A 95 -4.91 -9.98 -21.97
C SER A 95 -5.36 -11.26 -22.67
N MET A 96 -6.19 -12.10 -22.04
CA MET A 96 -6.76 -13.30 -22.67
C MET A 96 -7.76 -12.96 -23.77
N LEU A 97 -8.46 -11.82 -23.67
CA LEU A 97 -9.39 -11.32 -24.69
C LEU A 97 -8.68 -10.55 -25.83
N GLY A 98 -7.34 -10.49 -25.83
CA GLY A 98 -6.55 -9.84 -26.89
C GLY A 98 -6.41 -8.32 -26.76
N TYR A 99 -6.78 -7.72 -25.61
CA TYR A 99 -6.55 -6.30 -25.36
C TYR A 99 -5.07 -6.03 -25.07
N THR A 100 -4.40 -5.24 -25.92
CA THR A 100 -2.97 -4.89 -25.81
C THR A 100 -2.70 -3.38 -25.65
N GLY A 101 -3.74 -2.55 -25.62
CA GLY A 101 -3.63 -1.09 -25.63
C GLY A 101 -3.64 -0.43 -24.25
N TYR A 102 -2.48 -0.27 -23.62
CA TYR A 102 -2.32 0.50 -22.37
C TYR A 102 -2.02 1.97 -22.66
N LYS A 103 -2.96 2.70 -23.27
CA LYS A 103 -2.82 4.15 -23.44
C LYS A 103 -4.11 4.83 -23.01
N HIS A 104 -4.04 5.54 -21.89
CA HIS A 104 -4.64 6.86 -21.66
C HIS A 104 -4.71 7.14 -20.15
N ILE A 105 -4.77 8.43 -19.82
CA ILE A 105 -5.10 9.07 -18.53
C ILE A 105 -6.06 8.29 -17.61
N LEU A 106 -6.92 7.46 -18.18
CA LEU A 106 -7.84 6.54 -17.51
C LEU A 106 -7.12 5.58 -16.54
N TYR A 107 -5.94 5.08 -16.87
CA TYR A 107 -5.14 4.26 -15.93
C TYR A 107 -4.65 5.07 -14.73
N VAL A 108 -4.22 6.31 -14.97
CA VAL A 108 -3.77 7.22 -13.89
C VAL A 108 -4.94 7.57 -12.99
N ILE A 109 -6.13 7.82 -13.55
CA ILE A 109 -7.36 8.06 -12.79
C ILE A 109 -7.73 6.84 -11.96
N VAL A 110 -7.70 5.63 -12.54
CA VAL A 110 -7.99 4.39 -11.81
C VAL A 110 -6.98 4.17 -10.68
N VAL A 111 -5.69 4.40 -10.91
CA VAL A 111 -4.66 4.27 -9.86
C VAL A 111 -4.84 5.31 -8.76
N ILE A 112 -5.18 6.56 -9.09
CA ILE A 112 -5.47 7.61 -8.10
C ILE A 112 -6.70 7.25 -7.28
N VAL A 113 -7.79 6.80 -7.93
CA VAL A 113 -9.03 6.39 -7.27
C VAL A 113 -8.76 5.21 -6.32
N ILE A 114 -8.05 4.18 -6.79
CA ILE A 114 -7.65 3.03 -5.96
C ILE A 114 -6.75 3.49 -4.80
N GLY A 115 -5.81 4.39 -5.04
CA GLY A 115 -4.97 4.98 -4.00
C GLY A 115 -5.76 5.71 -2.92
N ILE A 116 -6.81 6.46 -3.31
CA ILE A 116 -7.72 7.13 -2.37
C ILE A 116 -8.51 6.09 -1.57
N PHE A 117 -9.10 5.07 -2.23
CA PHE A 117 -9.84 4.02 -1.53
C PHE A 117 -8.96 3.20 -0.58
N LEU A 118 -7.71 2.94 -0.96
CA LEU A 118 -6.69 2.30 -0.13
C LEU A 118 -6.35 3.12 1.10
N PHE A 119 -6.10 4.41 0.89
CA PHE A 119 -5.80 5.34 1.97
C PHE A 119 -6.98 5.41 2.95
N LEU A 120 -8.20 5.59 2.44
CA LEU A 120 -9.44 5.61 3.24
C LEU A 120 -9.69 4.31 3.99
N GLY A 121 -9.47 3.16 3.33
CA GLY A 121 -9.63 1.84 3.94
C GLY A 121 -8.57 1.57 5.02
N SER A 122 -7.37 2.13 4.88
CA SER A 122 -6.26 1.92 5.81
C SER A 122 -6.37 2.74 7.10
N THR A 123 -6.96 3.94 7.04
CA THR A 123 -7.14 4.82 8.20
C THR A 123 -8.48 4.61 8.91
N GLY A 124 -9.47 3.96 8.27
CA GLY A 124 -10.81 3.74 8.82
C GLY A 124 -11.61 5.02 9.09
N SER A 125 -11.08 6.18 8.72
CA SER A 125 -11.71 7.49 8.91
C SER A 125 -11.07 8.54 8.01
N PHE A 126 -11.93 9.38 7.42
CA PHE A 126 -11.55 10.62 6.77
C PHE A 126 -12.20 11.75 7.54
N ILE A 127 -11.39 12.64 8.10
CA ILE A 127 -11.82 13.91 8.72
C ILE A 127 -13.13 13.76 9.51
N GLY A 128 -13.10 13.01 10.61
CA GLY A 128 -14.21 12.97 11.58
C GLY A 128 -15.46 12.18 11.19
N TYR A 129 -15.51 11.57 9.99
CA TYR A 129 -16.62 10.69 9.59
C TYR A 129 -16.11 9.28 9.25
N ALA A 130 -16.68 8.28 9.90
CA ALA A 130 -16.50 6.88 9.54
C ALA A 130 -17.31 6.60 8.26
N VAL A 131 -16.73 6.87 7.09
CA VAL A 131 -17.50 6.84 5.84
C VAL A 131 -17.75 5.41 5.37
N VAL A 132 -16.86 4.44 5.62
CA VAL A 132 -17.06 3.02 5.28
C VAL A 132 -16.15 2.15 6.14
N SER A 133 -16.63 1.05 6.73
CA SER A 133 -15.73 0.07 7.38
C SER A 133 -14.83 -0.60 6.33
N ALA A 134 -13.59 -0.95 6.69
CA ALA A 134 -12.65 -1.58 5.77
C ALA A 134 -13.25 -2.80 5.05
N ASP A 135 -14.05 -3.59 5.77
CA ASP A 135 -14.75 -4.76 5.23
C ASP A 135 -15.76 -4.39 4.12
N VAL A 136 -16.50 -3.31 4.31
CA VAL A 136 -17.50 -2.84 3.33
C VAL A 136 -16.81 -2.26 2.09
N ALA A 137 -15.68 -1.57 2.25
CA ALA A 137 -14.90 -1.06 1.11
C ALA A 137 -14.29 -2.20 0.27
N VAL A 138 -13.73 -3.23 0.93
CA VAL A 138 -13.20 -4.42 0.27
C VAL A 138 -14.31 -5.19 -0.44
N LEU A 139 -15.46 -5.37 0.22
CA LEU A 139 -16.62 -6.04 -0.36
C LEU A 139 -17.17 -5.30 -1.58
N ALA A 140 -17.29 -3.97 -1.51
CA ALA A 140 -17.70 -3.14 -2.65
C ALA A 140 -16.73 -3.25 -3.82
N PHE A 141 -15.42 -3.25 -3.55
CA PHE A 141 -14.39 -3.46 -4.59
C PHE A 141 -14.54 -4.82 -5.28
N TRP A 142 -14.74 -5.91 -4.51
CA TRP A 142 -14.96 -7.24 -5.08
C TRP A 142 -16.23 -7.32 -5.93
N ILE A 143 -17.31 -6.66 -5.51
CA ILE A 143 -18.54 -6.58 -6.31
C ILE A 143 -18.28 -5.90 -7.66
N VAL A 144 -17.54 -4.78 -7.66
CA VAL A 144 -17.18 -4.07 -8.91
C VAL A 144 -16.34 -4.97 -9.81
N ILE A 145 -15.34 -5.68 -9.27
CA ILE A 145 -14.53 -6.64 -10.04
C ILE A 145 -15.42 -7.71 -10.68
N ILE A 146 -16.34 -8.30 -9.91
CA ILE A 146 -17.24 -9.36 -10.39
C ILE A 146 -18.13 -8.82 -11.52
N ILE A 147 -18.71 -7.63 -11.36
CA ILE A 147 -19.54 -7.00 -12.40
C ILE A 147 -18.73 -6.78 -13.68
N VAL A 148 -17.52 -6.23 -13.58
CA VAL A 148 -16.63 -6.01 -14.74
C VAL A 148 -16.25 -7.34 -15.38
N ALA A 149 -15.88 -8.34 -14.59
CA ALA A 149 -15.54 -9.67 -15.08
C ALA A 149 -16.72 -10.32 -15.81
N VAL A 150 -17.92 -10.31 -15.21
CA VAL A 150 -19.14 -10.83 -15.82
C VAL A 150 -19.44 -10.09 -17.12
N TYR A 151 -19.37 -8.76 -17.12
CA TYR A 151 -19.60 -7.93 -18.30
C TYR A 151 -18.62 -8.23 -19.45
N LEU A 152 -17.34 -8.42 -19.13
CA LEU A 152 -16.32 -8.78 -20.12
C LEU A 152 -16.53 -10.19 -20.67
N VAL A 153 -16.97 -11.13 -19.84
CA VAL A 153 -17.29 -12.52 -20.26
C VAL A 153 -18.58 -12.59 -21.09
N THR A 154 -19.58 -11.76 -20.78
CA THR A 154 -20.86 -11.76 -21.53
C THR A 154 -20.79 -11.00 -22.86
N LYS A 155 -19.77 -10.19 -23.09
CA LYS A 155 -19.52 -9.65 -24.43
C LYS A 155 -18.94 -10.74 -25.32
N GLU A 156 -19.79 -11.33 -26.16
CA GLU A 156 -19.33 -12.14 -27.28
C GLU A 156 -18.39 -11.30 -28.17
N PRO A 157 -17.29 -11.88 -28.68
CA PRO A 157 -16.45 -11.21 -29.67
C PRO A 157 -17.33 -10.84 -30.87
N PRO A 158 -17.25 -9.61 -31.42
CA PRO A 158 -17.94 -9.31 -32.66
C PRO A 158 -17.51 -10.33 -33.71
N ALA A 159 -18.50 -11.05 -34.25
CA ALA A 159 -18.31 -12.09 -35.24
C ALA A 159 -17.32 -11.60 -36.30
N SER A 160 -16.26 -12.38 -36.50
CA SER A 160 -15.19 -12.15 -37.47
C SER A 160 -15.74 -11.49 -38.74
N ALA A 161 -15.36 -10.23 -38.98
CA ALA A 161 -15.63 -9.59 -40.25
C ALA A 161 -15.04 -10.48 -41.36
N PRO A 162 -15.81 -10.83 -42.40
CA PRO A 162 -15.34 -11.72 -43.45
C PRO A 162 -14.13 -11.09 -44.14
N ALA A 163 -13.07 -11.88 -44.28
CA ALA A 163 -11.89 -11.52 -45.06
C ALA A 163 -12.32 -11.10 -46.47
N SER A 164 -12.17 -9.81 -46.81
CA SER A 164 -12.32 -9.36 -48.18
C SER A 164 -11.16 -9.91 -49.00
N LYS A 165 -11.49 -10.69 -50.02
CA LYS A 165 -10.56 -11.09 -51.09
C LYS A 165 -10.08 -9.88 -51.88
#